data_AF-A0A352XWN4-F1
#
_entry.id   AF-A0A352XWN4-F1
#
_cell.length_a   1.000
_cell.length_b   1.000
_cell.length_c   1.000
_cell.angle_alpha   90.00
_cell.angle_beta   90.00
_cell.angle_gamma   90.00
#
_symmetry.space_group_name_H-M   'P 1'
#
loop_
_entity.id
_entity.type
_entity.pdbx_description
1 polymer ?
#
loop_
_entity_poly.entity_id
_entity_poly.type
_entity_poly.pdbx_seq_one_letter_code
_entity_poly.pdbx_strand_id
1 'polypeptide(L)'
;RDHHFKTAKPYAEGYHLLAVEDLQITNMVKNHHLAKSIMDASWSAFLSILSDKAERAGHGVRRVNPRFTSQKCHQCGEIVQKSLSVRTHICPFCGSVADRDVNAAKNILGKARAWPSGTVSDGSPVELRSPRL
;
A
#
# COMPACT_ATOMS: atom_id res chain seq x y z
N ARG A 1 -16.14 13.09 3.65
CA ARG A 1 -16.84 11.97 2.95
C ARG A 1 -16.77 12.13 1.43
N ASP A 2 -17.32 13.20 0.83
CA ASP A 2 -17.28 13.44 -0.63
C ASP A 2 -15.86 13.41 -1.24
N HIS A 3 -14.89 14.01 -0.54
CA HIS A 3 -13.47 13.98 -0.93
C HIS A 3 -12.96 12.55 -1.20
N HIS A 4 -13.23 11.58 -0.31
CA HIS A 4 -12.76 10.20 -0.50
C HIS A 4 -13.37 9.52 -1.72
N PHE A 5 -14.65 9.77 -2.00
CA PHE A 5 -15.31 9.21 -3.18
C PHE A 5 -14.74 9.77 -4.48
N LYS A 6 -14.50 11.09 -4.52
CA LYS A 6 -13.89 11.77 -5.67
C LYS A 6 -12.45 11.34 -5.89
N THR A 7 -11.67 11.22 -4.82
CA THR A 7 -10.26 10.80 -4.89
C THR A 7 -10.13 9.33 -5.29
N ALA A 8 -10.97 8.43 -4.78
CA ALA A 8 -10.87 6.99 -5.06
C ALA A 8 -11.30 6.61 -6.49
N LYS A 9 -12.26 7.35 -7.07
CA LYS A 9 -12.85 7.04 -8.38
C LYS A 9 -11.81 6.87 -9.51
N PRO A 10 -10.92 7.84 -9.81
CA PRO A 10 -9.97 7.71 -10.92
C PRO A 10 -8.99 6.55 -10.74
N TYR A 11 -8.62 6.21 -9.49
CA TYR A 11 -7.75 5.07 -9.21
C TYR A 11 -8.48 3.74 -9.45
N ALA A 12 -9.72 3.64 -8.98
CA ALA A 12 -10.53 2.44 -9.13
C ALA A 12 -11.01 2.19 -10.56
N GLU A 13 -11.10 3.21 -11.41
CA GLU A 13 -11.50 3.06 -12.83
C GLU A 13 -10.31 2.96 -13.79
N GLY A 14 -9.16 3.53 -13.41
CA GLY A 14 -7.98 3.62 -14.29
C GLY A 14 -6.98 2.47 -14.15
N TYR A 15 -7.07 1.65 -13.10
CA TYR A 15 -6.06 0.63 -12.80
C TYR A 15 -6.68 -0.72 -12.40
N HIS A 16 -6.27 -1.78 -13.10
CA HIS A 16 -6.67 -3.16 -12.82
C HIS A 16 -6.15 -3.71 -11.47
N LEU A 17 -5.09 -3.10 -10.93
CA LEU A 17 -4.49 -3.48 -9.65
C LEU A 17 -4.07 -2.23 -8.86
N LEU A 18 -4.55 -2.14 -7.63
CA LEU A 18 -4.17 -1.14 -6.65
C LEU A 18 -3.42 -1.82 -5.51
N ALA A 19 -2.28 -1.25 -5.13
CA ALA A 19 -1.46 -1.78 -4.04
C ALA A 19 -1.39 -0.73 -2.92
N VAL A 20 -1.68 -1.16 -1.69
CA VAL A 20 -1.67 -0.30 -0.50
C VAL A 20 -0.96 -1.00 0.64
N GLU A 21 -0.47 -0.23 1.59
CA GLU A 21 0.09 -0.78 2.83
C GLU A 21 -1.03 -1.34 3.72
N ASP A 22 -0.76 -2.49 4.34
CA ASP A 22 -1.61 -3.04 5.40
C ASP A 22 -1.26 -2.38 6.74
N LEU A 23 -1.62 -1.11 6.85
CA LEU A 23 -1.35 -0.33 8.06
C LEU A 23 -2.28 -0.77 9.20
N GLN A 24 -1.68 -1.04 10.35
CA GLN A 24 -2.41 -1.28 11.59
C GLN A 24 -2.86 0.06 12.19
N ILE A 25 -3.82 0.72 11.53
CA ILE A 25 -4.28 2.08 11.83
C ILE A 25 -4.67 2.23 13.32
N THR A 26 -5.34 1.22 13.89
CA THR A 26 -5.72 1.16 15.31
C THR A 26 -4.52 1.25 16.26
N ASN A 27 -3.37 0.72 15.88
CA ASN A 27 -2.14 0.87 16.65
C ASN A 27 -1.47 2.22 16.39
N MET A 28 -1.57 2.77 15.18
CA MET A 28 -0.98 4.07 14.85
C MET A 28 -1.65 5.22 15.59
N VAL A 29 -2.98 5.16 15.78
CA VAL A 29 -3.72 6.19 16.55
C VAL A 29 -3.42 6.17 18.05
N LYS A 30 -2.74 5.15 18.57
CA LYS A 30 -2.24 5.15 19.96
C LYS A 30 -1.08 6.13 20.15
N ASN A 31 -0.39 6.52 19.07
CA ASN A 31 0.60 7.59 19.12
C ASN A 31 -0.13 8.95 19.10
N HIS A 32 -0.22 9.60 20.25
CA HIS A 32 -0.93 10.88 20.41
C HIS A 32 -0.46 12.00 19.48
N HIS A 33 0.80 11.98 19.03
CA HIS A 33 1.32 12.96 18.07
C HIS A 33 0.77 12.77 16.64
N LEU A 34 0.40 11.54 16.29
CA LEU A 34 -0.12 11.19 14.95
C LEU A 34 -1.63 10.89 14.97
N ALA A 35 -2.22 10.68 16.14
CA ALA A 35 -3.61 10.26 16.28
C ALA A 35 -4.57 11.24 15.59
N LYS A 36 -4.43 12.54 15.86
CA LYS A 36 -5.29 13.57 15.26
C LYS A 36 -5.19 13.59 13.74
N SER A 37 -3.98 13.63 13.18
CA SER A 37 -3.78 13.70 11.72
C SER A 37 -4.27 12.44 11.00
N ILE A 38 -4.11 11.26 11.61
CA ILE A 38 -4.62 10.00 11.07
C ILE A 38 -6.16 9.96 11.11
N MET A 39 -6.76 10.38 12.22
CA MET A 39 -8.23 10.39 12.38
C MET A 39 -8.88 11.41 11.43
N ASP A 40 -8.34 12.62 11.35
CA ASP A 40 -8.83 13.69 10.48
C ASP A 40 -8.77 13.27 9.00
N ALA A 41 -7.73 12.53 8.61
CA ALA A 41 -7.58 12.01 7.26
C ALA A 41 -8.43 10.77 6.95
N SER A 42 -9.04 10.13 7.95
CA SER A 42 -10.01 9.03 7.81
C SER A 42 -9.53 7.90 6.87
N TRP A 43 -8.27 7.46 7.01
CA TRP A 43 -7.62 6.51 6.11
C TRP A 43 -8.36 5.18 5.97
N SER A 44 -8.91 4.64 7.06
CA SER A 44 -9.69 3.38 7.02
C SER A 44 -10.91 3.52 6.10
N ALA A 45 -11.66 4.61 6.23
CA ALA A 45 -12.83 4.88 5.40
C ALA A 45 -12.43 5.07 3.93
N PHE A 46 -11.33 5.76 3.65
CA PHE A 46 -10.82 5.89 2.29
C PHE A 46 -10.46 4.53 1.67
N LEU A 47 -9.74 3.69 2.39
CA LEU A 47 -9.35 2.36 1.90
C LEU A 47 -10.57 1.46 1.66
N SER A 48 -11.59 1.51 2.51
CA SER A 48 -12.86 0.82 2.27
C SER A 48 -13.54 1.31 0.99
N ILE A 49 -13.67 2.63 0.81
CA ILE A 49 -14.28 3.21 -0.41
C ILE A 49 -13.49 2.83 -1.67
N LEU A 50 -12.14 2.84 -1.59
CA LEU A 50 -11.28 2.46 -2.70
C LEU A 50 -11.46 0.97 -3.07
N SER A 51 -11.47 0.09 -2.06
CA SER A 51 -11.71 -1.34 -2.24
C SER A 51 -13.06 -1.62 -2.87
N ASP A 52 -14.14 -1.03 -2.34
CA ASP A 52 -15.50 -1.22 -2.86
C ASP A 52 -15.61 -0.76 -4.32
N LYS A 53 -14.97 0.36 -4.68
CA LYS A 53 -14.99 0.88 -6.05
C LYS A 53 -14.19 0.01 -7.01
N ALA A 54 -13.00 -0.43 -6.60
CA ALA A 54 -12.15 -1.28 -7.42
C ALA A 54 -12.81 -2.64 -7.66
N GLU A 55 -13.40 -3.24 -6.64
CA GLU A 55 -14.14 -4.51 -6.75
C GLU A 55 -15.33 -4.37 -7.71
N ARG A 56 -16.11 -3.28 -7.63
CA ARG A 56 -17.20 -2.98 -8.58
C ARG A 56 -16.73 -2.81 -10.02
N ALA A 57 -15.49 -2.39 -10.24
CA ALA A 57 -14.86 -2.28 -11.56
C ALA A 57 -14.19 -3.60 -12.02
N GLY A 58 -14.23 -4.66 -11.21
CA GLY A 58 -13.55 -5.92 -11.48
C GLY A 58 -12.03 -5.85 -11.33
N HIS A 59 -11.54 -4.96 -10.45
CA HIS A 59 -10.12 -4.71 -10.21
C HIS A 59 -9.69 -5.18 -8.82
N GLY A 60 -8.41 -5.55 -8.70
CA GLY A 60 -7.85 -6.05 -7.45
C GLY A 60 -7.30 -4.93 -6.56
N VAL A 61 -7.55 -5.01 -5.25
CA VAL A 61 -6.82 -4.22 -4.24
C VAL A 61 -5.99 -5.16 -3.38
N ARG A 62 -4.68 -4.90 -3.29
CA ARG A 62 -3.72 -5.76 -2.60
C ARG A 62 -3.09 -5.00 -1.45
N ARG A 63 -3.27 -5.54 -0.24
CA ARG A 63 -2.63 -5.03 0.96
C ARG A 63 -1.29 -5.72 1.15
N VAL A 64 -0.23 -4.96 1.37
CA VAL A 64 1.13 -5.49 1.53
C VAL A 64 1.71 -5.10 2.88
N ASN A 65 2.62 -5.92 3.39
CA ASN A 65 3.30 -5.63 4.65
C ASN A 65 4.04 -4.27 4.56
N PRO A 66 3.73 -3.28 5.44
CA PRO A 66 4.31 -1.93 5.41
C PRO A 66 5.78 -1.89 5.84
N ARG A 67 6.32 -2.98 6.39
CA ARG A 67 7.68 -3.00 6.94
C ARG A 67 8.69 -2.62 5.86
N PHE A 68 9.49 -1.59 6.18
CA PHE A 68 10.57 -1.05 5.35
C PHE A 68 10.20 -0.48 3.98
N THR A 69 8.92 -0.30 3.65
CA THR A 69 8.49 0.24 2.33
C THR A 69 9.10 1.61 2.02
N SER A 70 9.16 2.52 2.99
CA SER A 70 9.76 3.86 2.85
C SER A 70 11.29 3.88 3.04
N GLN A 71 11.85 2.83 3.64
CA GLN A 71 13.27 2.73 3.94
C GLN A 71 14.06 2.02 2.84
N LYS A 72 13.52 0.93 2.31
CA LYS A 72 14.10 0.17 1.21
C LYS A 72 14.23 1.04 -0.04
N CYS A 73 15.38 1.07 -0.67
CA CYS A 73 15.54 1.69 -1.98
C CYS A 73 14.84 0.82 -3.03
N HIS A 74 13.90 1.40 -3.79
CA HIS A 74 13.21 0.64 -4.84
C HIS A 74 14.15 0.22 -5.99
N GLN A 75 15.28 0.89 -6.15
CA GLN A 75 16.21 0.67 -7.25
C GLN A 75 17.24 -0.42 -6.93
N CYS A 76 17.89 -0.38 -5.76
CA CYS A 76 18.92 -1.36 -5.38
C CYS A 76 18.53 -2.32 -4.26
N GLY A 77 17.40 -2.08 -3.58
CA GLY A 77 16.92 -2.93 -2.49
C GLY A 77 17.58 -2.71 -1.13
N GLU A 78 18.59 -1.85 -1.02
CA GLU A 78 19.25 -1.55 0.25
C GLU A 78 18.38 -0.73 1.20
N ILE A 79 18.57 -0.92 2.50
CA ILE A 79 17.81 -0.21 3.54
C ILE A 79 18.50 1.12 3.87
N VAL A 80 17.77 2.22 3.64
CA VAL A 80 18.19 3.56 4.05
C VAL A 80 17.37 3.98 5.26
N GLN A 81 17.99 3.90 6.44
CA GLN A 81 17.37 4.35 7.70
C GLN A 81 17.11 5.86 7.65
N LYS A 82 15.90 6.26 8.03
CA LYS A 82 15.47 7.66 8.04
C LYS A 82 14.27 7.85 8.96
N SER A 83 14.15 9.03 9.54
CA SER A 83 12.99 9.43 10.35
C SER A 83 11.79 9.79 9.46
N LEU A 84 10.61 9.95 10.09
CA LEU A 84 9.40 10.39 9.39
C LEU A 84 9.48 11.82 8.83
N SER A 85 10.36 12.66 9.37
CA SER A 85 10.56 14.04 8.89
C SER A 85 11.37 14.11 7.59
N VAL A 86 12.15 13.07 7.25
CA VAL A 86 12.87 13.01 5.98
C VAL A 86 11.89 12.72 4.85
N ARG A 87 11.74 13.67 3.92
CA ARG A 87 10.81 13.59 2.79
C ARG A 87 11.45 13.18 1.47
N THR A 88 12.77 13.32 1.35
CA THR A 88 13.54 12.88 0.17
C THR A 88 14.26 11.57 0.47
N HIS A 89 14.09 10.57 -0.38
CA HIS A 89 14.89 9.36 -0.37
C HIS A 89 16.18 9.62 -1.17
N ILE A 90 17.32 9.60 -0.50
CA ILE A 90 18.66 9.62 -1.12
C ILE A 90 19.33 8.30 -0.75
N CYS A 91 19.61 7.47 -1.75
CA CYS A 91 20.24 6.17 -1.52
C CYS A 91 21.77 6.29 -1.62
N PRO A 92 22.54 6.05 -0.54
CA PRO A 92 24.00 6.13 -0.58
C PRO A 92 24.63 4.95 -1.33
N PHE A 93 23.88 3.87 -1.55
CA PHE A 93 24.39 2.64 -2.18
C PHE A 93 24.33 2.67 -3.71
N CYS A 94 23.32 3.35 -4.29
CA CYS A 94 23.13 3.40 -5.75
C CYS A 94 22.91 4.81 -6.31
N GLY A 95 22.95 5.84 -5.46
CA GLY A 95 22.78 7.23 -5.87
C GLY A 95 21.36 7.66 -6.24
N SER A 96 20.35 6.77 -6.15
CA SER A 96 18.98 7.12 -6.50
C SER A 96 18.43 8.23 -5.60
N VAL A 97 17.82 9.25 -6.21
CA VAL A 97 17.12 10.34 -5.51
C VAL A 97 15.66 10.39 -5.94
N ALA A 98 14.74 10.37 -4.99
CA ALA A 98 13.30 10.48 -5.25
C ALA A 98 12.56 11.05 -4.02
N ASP A 99 11.32 11.49 -4.20
CA ASP A 99 10.42 11.67 -3.05
C ASP A 99 10.24 10.32 -2.32
N ARG A 100 10.21 10.37 -0.98
CA ARG A 100 10.13 9.17 -0.14
C ARG A 100 8.85 8.37 -0.40
N ASP A 101 7.73 9.04 -0.59
CA ASP A 101 6.45 8.39 -0.79
C ASP A 101 6.37 7.79 -2.21
N VAL A 102 7.03 8.41 -3.20
CA VAL A 102 7.23 7.79 -4.54
C VAL A 102 8.09 6.53 -4.45
N ASN A 103 9.20 6.57 -3.70
CA ASN A 103 10.03 5.38 -3.47
C ASN A 103 9.21 4.28 -2.76
N ALA A 104 8.43 4.65 -1.75
CA ALA A 104 7.56 3.73 -1.03
C ALA A 104 6.50 3.10 -1.95
N ALA A 105 5.83 3.90 -2.78
CA ALA A 105 4.82 3.43 -3.73
C ALA A 105 5.39 2.38 -4.70
N LYS A 106 6.60 2.59 -5.21
CA LYS A 106 7.29 1.61 -6.06
C LYS A 106 7.58 0.29 -5.32
N ASN A 107 8.04 0.36 -4.07
CA ASN A 107 8.23 -0.83 -3.24
C ASN A 107 6.92 -1.56 -2.94
N ILE A 108 5.85 -0.83 -2.64
CA ILE A 108 4.51 -1.38 -2.37
C ILE A 108 4.00 -2.13 -3.60
N LEU A 109 4.10 -1.53 -4.78
CA LEU A 109 3.73 -2.19 -6.04
C LEU A 109 4.61 -3.42 -6.31
N GLY A 110 5.91 -3.34 -6.06
CA GLY A 110 6.83 -4.48 -6.19
C GLY A 110 6.43 -5.66 -5.29
N LYS A 111 6.09 -5.39 -4.02
CA LYS A 111 5.58 -6.42 -3.09
C LYS A 111 4.26 -7.00 -3.56
N ALA A 112 3.34 -6.18 -4.06
CA ALA A 112 2.03 -6.65 -4.53
C ALA A 112 2.16 -7.58 -5.74
N ARG A 113 3.09 -7.30 -6.66
CA ARG A 113 3.39 -8.12 -7.83
C ARG A 113 4.12 -9.42 -7.48
N ALA A 114 4.97 -9.42 -6.45
CA ALA A 114 5.69 -10.60 -5.98
C ALA A 114 4.80 -11.57 -5.18
N TRP A 115 3.60 -11.15 -4.79
CA TRP A 115 2.69 -12.00 -4.04
C TRP A 115 2.16 -13.14 -4.93
N PRO A 116 2.35 -14.41 -4.53
CA PRO A 116 1.98 -15.56 -5.34
C PRO A 116 0.48 -15.55 -5.63
N SER A 117 0.11 -15.64 -6.91
CA SER A 117 -1.28 -15.74 -7.36
C SER A 117 -1.95 -16.95 -6.71
N GLY A 118 -2.58 -16.79 -5.54
CA GLY A 118 -3.22 -17.90 -4.82
C GLY A 118 -3.48 -17.72 -3.33
N THR A 119 -2.85 -16.77 -2.63
CA THR A 119 -3.13 -16.57 -1.19
C THR A 119 -4.15 -15.45 -0.99
N VAL A 120 -5.36 -15.83 -0.55
CA VAL A 120 -6.33 -14.93 0.08
C VAL A 120 -5.81 -14.47 1.44
N SER A 121 -6.25 -13.29 1.89
CA SER A 121 -5.82 -12.63 3.13
C SER A 121 -6.37 -13.24 4.42
N ASP A 122 -7.13 -14.33 4.31
CA ASP A 122 -7.49 -15.22 5.39
C ASP A 122 -6.49 -16.38 5.30
N GLY A 123 -5.79 -16.72 6.38
CA GLY A 123 -4.76 -17.77 6.43
C GLY A 123 -5.22 -19.20 6.09
N SER A 124 -6.29 -19.37 5.34
CA SER A 124 -6.82 -20.61 4.82
C SER A 124 -6.12 -20.99 3.50
N PRO A 125 -5.58 -22.22 3.37
CA PRO A 125 -5.03 -22.70 2.10
C PRO A 125 -6.15 -22.77 1.06
N VAL A 126 -5.98 -22.08 -0.08
CA VAL A 126 -6.87 -22.25 -1.23
C VAL A 126 -6.55 -23.62 -1.83
N GLU A 127 -7.45 -24.59 -1.69
CA GLU A 127 -7.41 -25.79 -2.52
C GLU A 127 -7.47 -25.37 -3.98
N LEU A 128 -6.34 -25.55 -4.67
CA LEU A 128 -6.26 -25.45 -6.12
C LEU A 128 -7.25 -26.47 -6.71
N ARG A 129 -8.45 -26.01 -7.09
CA ARG A 129 -9.35 -26.84 -7.89
C ARG A 129 -8.69 -27.02 -9.26
N SER A 130 -8.12 -28.21 -9.46
CA SER A 130 -7.61 -28.66 -10.74
C SER A 130 -8.66 -28.42 -11.84
N PRO A 131 -8.26 -27.92 -13.02
CA PRO A 131 -9.17 -27.85 -14.15
C PRO A 131 -9.64 -29.28 -14.45
N ARG A 132 -10.95 -29.51 -14.39
CA ARG A 132 -11.50 -30.75 -14.96
C ARG A 132 -11.24 -30.67 -16.48
N LEU A 133 -10.46 -31.64 -16.97
CA LEU A 133 -10.50 -32.05 -18.37
C LEU A 133 -11.89 -32.57 -18.71
#